data_AF-A0A2E4LKS8-F1
#
_entry.id   AF-A0A2E4LKS8-F1
#
_cell.length_a   1.000
_cell.length_b   1.000
_cell.length_c   1.000
_cell.angle_alpha   90.00
_cell.angle_beta   90.00
_cell.angle_gamma   90.00
#
_symmetry.space_group_name_H-M   'P 1'
#
loop_
_entity.id
_entity.type
_entity.pdbx_description
1 polymer ?
#
loop_
_entity_poly.entity_id
_entity_poly.type
_entity_poly.pdbx_seq_one_letter_code
_entity_poly.pdbx_strand_id
1 'polypeptide(L)'
;MTTPNDDLIRQALNRLLEAVVDPNHAAATSTLQDDPNHRLSRCIERVQAEASEGAALVAECAPHGRAMLTQAQHKLATLEALQVLAEAATASH
;
A
#
# COMPACT_ATOMS: atom_id res chain seq x y z
N MET A 1 11.12 -23.64 5.27
CA MET A 1 10.01 -23.88 6.21
C MET A 1 9.71 -22.53 6.83
N THR A 2 8.58 -21.91 6.51
CA THR A 2 8.12 -20.67 7.17
C THR A 2 7.79 -21.01 8.62
N THR A 3 8.17 -20.15 9.55
CA THR A 3 7.76 -20.34 10.94
C THR A 3 6.27 -19.98 11.06
N PRO A 4 5.54 -20.53 12.05
CA PRO A 4 4.13 -20.17 12.28
C PRO A 4 3.92 -18.65 12.48
N ASN A 5 4.97 -17.94 12.89
CA ASN A 5 4.94 -16.49 13.09
C ASN A 5 4.97 -15.74 11.75
N ASP A 6 5.73 -16.23 10.77
CA ASP A 6 5.82 -15.63 9.43
C ASP A 6 4.48 -15.69 8.69
N ASP A 7 3.74 -16.79 8.84
CA ASP A 7 2.41 -16.95 8.26
C ASP A 7 1.38 -15.99 8.88
N LEU A 8 1.46 -15.75 10.19
CA LEU A 8 0.62 -14.77 10.88
C LEU A 8 0.95 -13.34 10.45
N ILE A 9 2.24 -13.01 10.36
CA ILE A 9 2.71 -11.71 9.87
C ILE A 9 2.22 -11.47 8.44
N ARG A 10 2.36 -12.46 7.55
CA ARG A 10 1.87 -12.40 6.17
C ARG A 10 0.36 -12.17 6.10
N GLN A 11 -0.43 -12.91 6.89
CA GLN A 11 -1.88 -12.71 6.92
C GLN A 11 -2.27 -11.32 7.43
N ALA A 12 -1.60 -10.85 8.50
CA ALA A 12 -1.84 -9.52 9.05
C ALA A 12 -1.52 -8.42 8.03
N LEU A 13 -0.37 -8.50 7.37
CA LEU A 13 0.05 -7.53 6.36
C LEU A 13 -0.92 -7.49 5.18
N ASN A 14 -1.33 -8.65 4.66
CA ASN A 14 -2.34 -8.73 3.59
C ASN A 14 -3.67 -8.08 3.99
N ARG A 15 -4.14 -8.29 5.22
CA ARG A 15 -5.39 -7.71 5.71
C ARG A 15 -5.29 -6.20 5.91
N LEU A 16 -4.14 -5.70 6.37
CA LEU A 16 -3.88 -4.27 6.49
C LEU A 16 -3.82 -3.61 5.11
N LEU A 17 -3.17 -4.23 4.13
CA LEU A 17 -3.15 -3.74 2.75
C LEU A 17 -4.58 -3.58 2.21
N GLU A 18 -5.43 -4.60 2.38
CA GLU A 18 -6.84 -4.55 1.96
C GLU A 18 -7.67 -3.46 2.64
N ALA A 19 -7.30 -3.06 3.86
CA ALA A 19 -7.98 -1.98 4.59
C ALA A 19 -7.48 -0.58 4.19
N VAL A 20 -6.24 -0.47 3.71
CA VAL A 20 -5.58 0.82 3.40
C VAL A 20 -5.79 1.24 1.95
N VAL A 21 -5.69 0.29 1.01
CA VAL A 21 -5.83 0.58 -0.42
C VAL A 21 -7.26 0.35 -0.89
N ASP A 22 -7.67 1.02 -1.96
CA ASP A 22 -9.00 0.80 -2.53
C ASP A 22 -9.15 -0.63 -3.07
N PRO A 23 -10.38 -1.15 -3.15
CA PRO A 23 -10.64 -2.53 -3.60
C PRO A 23 -10.00 -2.89 -4.94
N ASN A 24 -9.89 -1.93 -5.86
CA ASN A 24 -9.24 -2.14 -7.17
C ASN A 24 -7.75 -2.45 -7.03
N HIS A 25 -7.03 -1.76 -6.16
CA HIS A 25 -5.61 -2.03 -5.92
C HIS A 25 -5.40 -3.32 -5.13
N ALA A 26 -6.27 -3.58 -4.16
CA ALA A 26 -6.25 -4.83 -3.40
C ALA A 26 -6.44 -6.04 -4.33
N ALA A 27 -7.41 -5.96 -5.25
CA ALA A 27 -7.66 -7.00 -6.26
C ALA A 27 -6.52 -7.12 -7.26
N ALA A 28 -5.97 -6.01 -7.75
CA ALA A 28 -4.89 -5.99 -8.73
C ALA A 28 -3.56 -6.55 -8.21
N THR A 29 -3.43 -6.71 -6.88
CA THR A 29 -2.25 -7.27 -6.21
C THR A 29 -2.54 -8.62 -5.54
N SER A 30 -3.72 -9.20 -5.76
CA SER A 30 -4.15 -10.46 -5.13
C SER A 30 -3.23 -11.66 -5.44
N THR A 31 -2.60 -11.69 -6.61
CA THR A 31 -1.63 -12.73 -6.99
C THR A 31 -0.33 -12.68 -6.20
N LEU A 32 -0.10 -11.62 -5.42
CA LEU A 32 1.10 -11.41 -4.60
C LEU A 32 0.84 -11.69 -3.12
N GLN A 33 -0.30 -12.30 -2.74
CA GLN A 33 -0.61 -12.57 -1.33
C GLN A 33 0.42 -13.48 -0.62
N ASP A 34 1.15 -14.30 -1.37
CA ASP A 34 2.22 -15.15 -0.84
C ASP A 34 3.54 -14.39 -0.61
N ASP A 35 3.70 -13.19 -1.18
CA ASP A 35 4.81 -12.28 -0.96
C ASP A 35 4.28 -10.90 -0.57
N PRO A 36 3.94 -10.71 0.73
CA PRO A 36 3.24 -9.52 1.18
C PRO A 36 4.13 -8.26 1.14
N ASN A 37 5.46 -8.41 1.13
CA ASN A 37 6.39 -7.30 0.94
C ASN A 37 6.36 -6.81 -0.51
N HIS A 38 6.42 -7.72 -1.48
CA HIS A 38 6.24 -7.35 -2.88
C HIS A 38 4.83 -6.81 -3.15
N ARG A 39 3.80 -7.38 -2.51
CA ARG A 39 2.44 -6.84 -2.55
C ARG A 39 2.38 -5.39 -2.05
N LEU A 40 3.01 -5.10 -0.92
CA LEU A 40 3.11 -3.76 -0.34
C LEU A 40 3.82 -2.78 -1.30
N SER A 41 4.96 -3.16 -1.88
CA SER A 41 5.65 -2.33 -2.88
C SER A 41 4.75 -2.00 -4.07
N ARG A 42 3.99 -2.97 -4.58
CA ARG A 42 3.02 -2.73 -5.66
C ARG A 42 1.88 -1.80 -5.26
N CYS A 43 1.41 -1.90 -4.02
CA CYS A 43 0.42 -0.97 -3.49
C CYS A 43 0.98 0.47 -3.43
N ILE A 44 2.23 0.65 -2.98
CA ILE A 44 2.90 1.96 -2.95
C ILE A 44 3.01 2.54 -4.37
N GLU A 45 3.53 1.78 -5.34
CA GLU A 45 3.66 2.23 -6.73
C GLU A 45 2.33 2.75 -7.31
N ARG A 46 1.24 2.04 -7.03
CA ARG A 46 -0.10 2.40 -7.50
C ARG A 46 -0.62 3.68 -6.86
N VAL A 47 -0.48 3.82 -5.54
CA VAL A 47 -0.93 5.04 -4.84
C VAL A 47 -0.03 6.23 -5.19
N GLN A 48 1.25 6.03 -5.50
CA GLN A 48 2.11 7.08 -6.06
C GLN A 48 1.62 7.57 -7.43
N ALA A 49 1.13 6.66 -8.28
CA ALA A 49 0.48 7.04 -9.53
C ALA A 49 -0.79 7.87 -9.29
N GLU A 50 -1.62 7.49 -8.31
CA GLU A 50 -2.80 8.31 -7.92
C GLU A 50 -2.41 9.69 -7.40
N ALA A 51 -1.37 9.77 -6.57
CA ALA A 51 -0.87 11.06 -6.10
C ALA A 51 -0.40 11.93 -7.27
N SER A 52 0.26 11.33 -8.26
CA SER A 52 0.73 12.03 -9.46
C SER A 52 -0.44 12.53 -10.32
N GLU A 53 -1.48 11.72 -10.51
CA GLU A 53 -2.71 12.12 -11.19
C GLU A 53 -3.44 13.23 -10.44
N GLY A 54 -3.59 13.10 -9.12
CA GLY A 54 -4.15 14.14 -8.27
C GLY A 54 -3.39 15.46 -8.37
N ALA A 55 -2.05 15.42 -8.41
CA ALA A 55 -1.21 16.60 -8.59
C ALA A 55 -1.40 17.26 -9.97
N ALA A 56 -1.52 16.47 -11.04
CA ALA A 56 -1.82 16.98 -12.38
C ALA A 56 -3.20 17.66 -12.43
N LEU A 57 -4.23 17.04 -11.83
CA LEU A 57 -5.56 17.62 -11.70
C LEU A 57 -5.55 18.93 -10.89
N VAL A 58 -4.74 19.03 -9.84
CA VAL A 58 -4.55 20.30 -9.11
C VAL A 58 -3.94 21.37 -10.01
N ALA A 59 -2.93 21.03 -10.82
CA ALA A 59 -2.30 21.97 -11.74
C ALA A 59 -3.26 22.48 -12.82
N GLU A 60 -4.23 21.66 -13.22
CA GLU A 60 -5.31 22.01 -14.16
C GLU A 60 -6.51 22.69 -13.49
N CYS A 61 -6.41 23.01 -12.20
CA CYS A 61 -7.51 23.57 -11.38
C CYS A 61 -8.79 22.71 -11.37
N ALA A 62 -8.66 21.39 -11.54
CA ALA A 62 -9.79 20.48 -11.47
C ALA A 62 -10.32 20.40 -10.02
N PRO A 63 -11.66 20.49 -9.81
CA PRO A 63 -12.25 20.66 -8.49
C PRO A 63 -11.97 19.52 -7.51
N HIS A 64 -11.68 18.32 -8.01
CA HIS A 64 -11.44 17.12 -7.19
C HIS A 64 -9.94 16.78 -7.02
N GLY A 65 -9.03 17.47 -7.72
CA GLY A 65 -7.61 17.14 -7.70
C GLY A 65 -7.00 17.21 -6.31
N ARG A 66 -7.36 18.24 -5.53
CA ARG A 66 -6.82 18.43 -4.17
C ARG A 66 -7.27 17.32 -3.21
N ALA A 67 -8.52 16.88 -3.33
CA ALA A 67 -9.06 15.79 -2.52
C ALA A 67 -8.34 14.48 -2.86
N MET A 68 -8.19 14.17 -4.15
CA MET A 68 -7.48 13.00 -4.63
C MET A 68 -6.02 12.97 -4.14
N LEU A 69 -5.28 14.07 -4.31
CA LEU A 69 -3.89 14.17 -3.88
C LEU A 69 -3.76 13.97 -2.36
N THR A 70 -4.61 14.63 -1.57
CA THR A 70 -4.60 14.49 -0.11
C THR A 70 -4.87 13.05 0.32
N GLN A 71 -5.85 12.40 -0.30
CA GLN A 71 -6.20 11.03 0.01
C GLN A 71 -5.06 10.06 -0.35
N ALA A 72 -4.45 10.23 -1.52
CA ALA A 72 -3.31 9.42 -1.94
C ALA A 72 -2.10 9.60 -1.02
N GLN A 73 -1.79 10.85 -0.62
CA GLN A 73 -0.72 11.12 0.35
C GLN A 73 -0.97 10.46 1.71
N HIS A 74 -2.21 10.49 2.20
CA HIS A 74 -2.55 9.83 3.46
C HIS A 74 -2.44 8.30 3.38
N LYS A 75 -2.78 7.71 2.23
CA LYS A 75 -2.56 6.27 1.96
C LYS A 75 -1.07 5.95 1.92
N LEU A 76 -0.26 6.77 1.23
CA LEU A 76 1.20 6.58 1.14
C LEU A 76 1.86 6.57 2.51
N ALA A 77 1.55 7.56 3.37
CA ALA A 77 2.11 7.61 4.72
C ALA A 77 1.79 6.33 5.52
N THR A 78 0.58 5.79 5.40
CA THR A 78 0.22 4.52 6.04
C THR A 78 0.99 3.34 5.45
N LEU A 79 1.13 3.26 4.12
CA LEU A 79 1.87 2.17 3.46
C LEU A 79 3.37 2.22 3.79
N GLU A 80 3.97 3.40 3.87
CA GLU A 80 5.36 3.60 4.30
C GLU A 80 5.57 3.14 5.76
N ALA A 81 4.63 3.46 6.66
CA ALA A 81 4.66 2.95 8.03
C ALA A 81 4.54 1.41 8.08
N LEU A 82 3.70 0.81 7.23
CA LEU A 82 3.61 -0.65 7.11
C LEU A 82 4.90 -1.26 6.56
N GLN A 83 5.61 -0.57 5.66
CA GLN A 83 6.89 -1.04 5.12
C GLN A 83 7.95 -1.15 6.21
N VAL A 84 8.06 -0.13 7.05
CA VAL A 84 8.97 -0.14 8.21
C VAL A 84 8.64 -1.32 9.14
N LEU A 85 7.36 -1.58 9.42
CA LEU A 85 6.94 -2.72 10.24
C LEU A 85 7.28 -4.06 9.59
N ALA A 86 7.08 -4.20 8.29
CA ALA A 86 7.34 -5.43 7.55
C ALA A 86 8.85 -5.74 7.47
N GLU A 87 9.68 -4.72 7.30
CA GLU A 87 11.14 -4.83 7.37
C GLU A 87 11.61 -5.23 8.78
N ALA A 88 11.07 -4.60 9.84
CA ALA A 88 11.40 -4.96 11.21
C ALA A 88 11.01 -6.41 11.57
N ALA A 89 9.86 -6.86 11.06
CA ALA A 89 9.37 -8.23 11.27
C ALA A 89 10.25 -9.28 10.58
N THR A 90 10.90 -8.92 9.47
CA THR A 90 11.79 -9.83 8.72
C THR A 90 13.25 -9.75 9.17
N ALA A 91 13.69 -8.62 9.74
CA ALA A 91 15.04 -8.43 10.28
C ALA A 91 15.29 -9.10 11.64
N SER A 92 14.23 -9.60 12.31
CA SER A 92 14.31 -10.23 13.62
C SER A 92 14.65 -11.74 13.58
N HIS A 93 15.14 -12.24 12.44
CA HIS A 93 15.55 -13.64 12.21
C HIS A 93 17.04 -13.76 11.92
#